data_AF-A0A2G8JX49-F1
#
_entry.id   AF-A0A2G8JX49-F1
#
_cell.length_a   1.000
_cell.length_b   1.000
_cell.length_c   1.000
_cell.angle_alpha   90.00
_cell.angle_beta   90.00
_cell.angle_gamma   90.00
#
_symmetry.space_group_name_H-M   'P 1'
#
loop_
_entity.id
_entity.type
_entity.pdbx_description
1 polymer ?
#
loop_
_entity_poly.entity_id
_entity_poly.type
_entity_poly.pdbx_seq_one_letter_code
_entity_poly.pdbx_strand_id
1 'polypeptide(L)'
;ATLIPGAVTGQILGGVIINRLNLSRYGMALMLIVTTVLMMCGCGLFYILRCDKRAVAGITVPYDSGNVIQYNFTRSSLTALSHDCNDGCDCPEGIYQPVCGDDLVTYVTPCHAGCTDINTDDGNVTYTGCSCIVNSDGSLGTARPQQCERPCSIWVFYILVMIPSSLLGTMAGIAGFMLQLRSVDEHHRGLAMSTANVLVKIL
;
A
#
# COMPACT_ATOMS: atom_id res chain seq x y z
N ALA A 1 -4.01 -11.65 -2.97
CA ALA A 1 -4.37 -13.04 -2.60
C ALA A 1 -4.32 -13.31 -1.08
N THR A 2 -3.47 -12.62 -0.31
CA THR A 2 -3.27 -12.85 1.14
C THR A 2 -4.47 -12.50 2.05
N LEU A 3 -5.49 -11.83 1.53
CA LEU A 3 -6.73 -11.51 2.27
C LEU A 3 -7.69 -12.72 2.39
N ILE A 4 -7.55 -13.73 1.53
CA ILE A 4 -8.51 -14.85 1.46
C ILE A 4 -8.42 -15.75 2.69
N PRO A 5 -7.22 -16.20 3.14
CA PRO A 5 -7.12 -17.05 4.33
C PRO A 5 -7.63 -16.33 5.58
N GLY A 6 -7.21 -15.07 5.79
CA GLY A 6 -7.63 -14.26 6.93
C GLY A 6 -9.14 -13.99 6.95
N ALA A 7 -9.74 -13.73 5.79
CA ALA A 7 -11.18 -13.53 5.69
C ALA A 7 -11.96 -14.79 6.12
N VAL A 8 -11.55 -15.97 5.64
CA VAL A 8 -12.17 -17.25 6.00
C VAL A 8 -12.00 -17.55 7.49
N THR A 9 -10.79 -17.35 8.04
CA THR A 9 -10.52 -17.58 9.46
C THR A 9 -11.40 -16.70 10.35
N GLY A 10 -11.55 -15.41 10.02
CA GLY A 10 -12.39 -14.51 10.82
C GLY A 10 -13.88 -14.86 10.75
N GLN A 11 -14.40 -15.28 9.59
CA GLN A 11 -15.78 -15.76 9.48
C GLN A 11 -16.04 -17.00 10.32
N ILE A 12 -15.14 -18.00 10.24
CA ILE A 12 -15.25 -19.23 11.03
C ILE A 12 -15.18 -18.90 12.52
N LEU A 13 -14.19 -18.11 12.94
CA LEU A 13 -14.01 -17.74 14.35
C LEU A 13 -15.23 -16.99 14.88
N GLY A 14 -15.77 -16.03 14.12
CA GLY A 14 -16.97 -15.29 14.50
C GLY A 14 -18.18 -16.21 14.64
N GLY A 15 -18.38 -17.15 13.71
CA GLY A 15 -19.45 -18.15 13.79
C GLY A 15 -19.29 -19.10 14.99
N VAL A 16 -18.06 -19.55 15.26
CA VAL A 16 -17.74 -20.39 16.43
C VAL A 16 -18.04 -19.65 17.73
N ILE A 17 -17.66 -18.37 17.85
CA ILE A 17 -17.95 -17.55 19.04
C ILE A 17 -19.46 -17.41 19.26
N ILE A 18 -20.21 -17.09 18.20
CA ILE A 18 -21.68 -16.95 18.23
C ILE A 18 -22.34 -18.24 18.72
N ASN A 19 -21.89 -19.37 18.19
CA ASN A 19 -22.46 -20.68 18.50
C ASN A 19 -22.04 -21.20 19.88
N ARG A 20 -20.76 -21.06 20.25
CA ARG A 20 -20.22 -21.57 21.52
C ARG A 20 -20.71 -20.79 22.73
N LEU A 21 -20.84 -19.46 22.61
CA LEU A 21 -21.33 -18.62 23.70
C LEU A 21 -22.86 -18.45 23.70
N ASN A 22 -23.57 -19.07 22.76
CA ASN A 22 -25.02 -18.92 22.57
C ASN A 22 -25.47 -17.45 22.65
N LEU A 23 -24.78 -16.56 21.91
CA LEU A 23 -25.03 -15.13 22.01
C LEU A 23 -26.50 -14.80 21.65
N SER A 24 -27.14 -14.05 22.54
CA SER A 24 -28.48 -13.48 22.33
C SER A 24 -28.46 -12.41 21.23
N ARG A 25 -29.63 -11.89 20.83
CA ARG A 25 -29.72 -10.77 19.86
C ARG A 25 -28.90 -9.56 20.31
N TYR A 26 -28.96 -9.23 21.60
CA TYR A 26 -28.14 -8.19 22.22
C TYR A 26 -26.65 -8.54 22.20
N GLY A 27 -26.30 -9.80 22.49
CA GLY A 27 -24.92 -10.27 22.43
C GLY A 27 -24.30 -10.14 21.04
N MET A 28 -25.03 -10.52 19.98
CA MET A 28 -24.58 -10.36 18.59
C MET A 28 -24.45 -8.88 18.20
N ALA A 29 -25.40 -8.03 18.61
CA ALA A 29 -25.33 -6.58 18.38
C ALA A 29 -24.11 -5.96 19.10
N LEU A 30 -23.85 -6.35 20.36
CA LEU A 30 -22.67 -5.91 21.10
C LEU A 30 -21.37 -6.37 20.44
N MET A 31 -21.30 -7.62 20.00
CA MET A 31 -20.15 -8.16 19.27
C MET A 31 -19.88 -7.36 18.00
N LEU A 32 -20.93 -7.00 17.24
CA LEU A 32 -20.82 -6.16 16.05
C LEU A 32 -20.30 -4.76 16.37
N ILE A 33 -20.81 -4.10 17.40
CA ILE A 33 -20.35 -2.77 17.82
C ILE A 33 -18.88 -2.82 18.29
N VAL A 34 -18.54 -3.78 19.15
CA VAL A 34 -17.17 -3.89 19.70
C VAL A 34 -16.16 -4.17 18.60
N THR A 35 -16.43 -5.15 17.73
CA THR A 35 -15.50 -5.51 16.63
C THR A 35 -15.34 -4.39 15.61
N THR A 36 -16.40 -3.64 15.29
CA THR A 36 -16.32 -2.48 14.39
C THR A 36 -15.57 -1.30 14.99
N VAL A 37 -15.78 -0.99 16.29
CA VAL A 37 -15.00 0.05 16.97
C VAL A 37 -13.52 -0.34 17.03
N LEU A 38 -13.19 -1.59 17.37
CA LEU A 38 -11.81 -2.07 17.39
C LEU A 38 -11.15 -1.99 16.01
N MET A 39 -11.89 -2.35 14.95
CA MET A 39 -11.42 -2.19 13.56
C MET A 39 -11.18 -0.71 13.23
N MET A 40 -12.10 0.19 13.59
CA MET A 40 -11.95 1.62 13.34
C MET A 40 -10.73 2.21 14.08
N CYS A 41 -10.49 1.79 15.33
CA CYS A 41 -9.30 2.14 16.09
C CYS A 41 -8.01 1.62 15.40
N GLY A 42 -8.03 0.37 14.92
CA GLY A 42 -6.91 -0.22 14.17
C GLY A 42 -6.59 0.55 12.89
N CYS A 43 -7.61 0.94 12.12
CA CYS A 43 -7.46 1.80 10.95
C CYS A 43 -6.98 3.21 11.32
N GLY A 44 -7.40 3.76 12.46
CA GLY A 44 -6.92 5.05 12.96
C GLY A 44 -5.43 5.04 13.30
N LEU A 45 -4.93 3.92 13.87
CA LEU A 45 -3.51 3.73 14.16
C LEU A 45 -2.64 3.78 12.89
N PHE A 46 -3.15 3.41 11.72
CA PHE A 46 -2.43 3.54 10.45
C PHE A 46 -2.08 4.99 10.11
N TYR A 47 -2.99 5.93 10.38
CA TYR A 47 -2.74 7.35 10.10
C TYR A 47 -1.69 7.96 11.03
N ILE A 48 -1.57 7.41 12.24
CA ILE A 48 -0.63 7.89 13.27
C ILE A 48 0.75 7.24 13.07
N LEU A 49 0.80 5.95 12.73
CA LEU A 49 2.03 5.23 12.38
C LEU A 49 2.44 5.58 10.95
N ARG A 50 2.94 6.80 10.75
CA ARG A 50 3.50 7.22 9.46
C ARG A 50 4.71 6.35 9.12
N CYS A 51 4.54 5.52 8.10
CA CYS A 51 5.64 4.86 7.41
C CYS A 51 5.95 5.73 6.18
N ASP A 52 7.15 6.29 6.10
CA ASP A 52 7.53 7.12 4.95
C ASP A 52 7.37 6.33 3.66
N LYS A 53 6.72 6.97 2.67
CA LYS A 53 6.54 6.38 1.34
C LYS A 53 7.93 6.29 0.68
N ARG A 54 8.16 5.26 -0.16
CA ARG A 54 9.41 5.18 -0.94
C ARG A 54 9.57 6.45 -1.75
N ALA A 55 10.78 7.02 -1.74
CA ALA A 55 11.18 8.06 -2.67
C ALA A 55 11.33 7.43 -4.06
N VAL A 56 10.53 7.89 -5.00
CA VAL A 56 10.53 7.49 -6.40
C VAL A 56 10.57 8.77 -7.24
N ALA A 57 11.63 8.93 -8.02
CA ALA A 57 11.83 10.11 -8.84
C ALA A 57 10.69 10.28 -9.85
N GLY A 58 10.17 11.50 -9.96
CA GLY A 58 9.05 11.83 -10.84
C GLY A 58 7.68 11.30 -10.40
N ILE A 59 7.56 10.72 -9.19
CA ILE A 59 6.27 10.25 -8.64
C ILE A 59 6.05 10.76 -7.22
N THR A 60 7.00 10.50 -6.31
CA THR A 60 6.91 10.92 -4.90
C THR A 60 7.91 12.00 -4.55
N VAL A 61 9.02 12.08 -5.29
CA VAL A 61 10.01 13.16 -5.19
C VAL A 61 10.31 13.69 -6.59
N PRO A 62 10.50 15.01 -6.77
CA PRO A 62 10.95 15.56 -8.04
C PRO A 62 12.42 15.17 -8.29
N TYR A 63 12.83 15.17 -9.56
CA TYR A 63 14.23 14.93 -9.96
C TYR A 63 15.21 16.00 -9.47
N ASP A 64 14.71 17.17 -9.05
CA ASP A 64 15.53 18.34 -8.70
C ASP A 64 15.80 18.44 -7.18
N SER A 65 16.67 17.56 -6.66
CA SER A 65 17.09 17.56 -5.25
C SER A 65 18.59 17.78 -5.07
N GLY A 66 19.25 18.47 -6.01
CA GLY A 66 20.69 18.66 -5.97
C GLY A 66 21.22 19.63 -7.02
N ASN A 67 21.01 20.93 -6.79
CA ASN A 67 21.71 22.06 -7.41
C ASN A 67 21.64 22.19 -8.94
N VAL A 68 20.59 22.81 -9.48
CA VAL A 68 20.72 23.57 -10.74
C VAL A 68 20.04 24.93 -10.61
N ILE A 69 20.74 25.94 -11.10
CA ILE A 69 20.42 27.36 -11.10
C ILE A 69 19.02 27.59 -11.70
N GLN A 70 18.16 28.27 -10.94
CA GLN A 70 16.99 29.05 -11.35
C GLN A 70 16.60 28.97 -12.84
N TYR A 71 15.75 28.01 -13.20
CA TYR A 71 14.87 28.11 -14.36
C TYR A 71 13.41 28.04 -13.89
N ASN A 72 12.56 28.90 -14.45
CA ASN A 72 11.20 29.19 -13.99
C ASN A 72 10.35 27.92 -13.79
N PHE A 73 10.17 27.54 -12.52
CA PHE A 73 9.36 26.40 -12.08
C PHE A 73 7.86 26.67 -12.33
N THR A 74 7.34 26.23 -13.49
CA THR A 74 5.91 26.08 -13.68
C THR A 74 5.42 24.87 -12.90
N ARG A 75 4.43 25.11 -12.02
CA ARG A 75 3.80 24.22 -11.04
C ARG A 75 3.01 23.03 -11.66
N SER A 76 3.50 22.44 -12.75
CA SER A 76 2.90 21.30 -13.45
C SER A 76 3.72 20.00 -13.37
N SER A 77 4.93 20.04 -12.80
CA SER A 77 5.90 18.94 -12.89
C SER A 77 6.06 18.12 -11.59
N LEU A 78 4.98 17.93 -10.82
CA LEU A 78 5.06 17.10 -9.60
C LEU A 78 5.09 15.59 -9.94
N THR A 79 4.81 15.21 -11.19
CA THR A 79 4.76 13.82 -11.66
C THR A 79 5.31 13.66 -13.08
N ALA A 80 6.51 14.17 -13.36
CA ALA A 80 7.19 13.97 -14.64
C ALA A 80 8.31 12.93 -14.47
N LEU A 81 8.22 11.82 -15.20
CA LEU A 81 9.30 10.82 -15.26
C LEU A 81 10.49 11.34 -16.09
N SER A 82 10.23 12.28 -17.01
CA SER A 82 11.23 12.92 -17.87
C SER A 82 11.77 14.20 -17.23
N HIS A 83 13.09 14.38 -17.28
CA HIS A 83 13.82 15.54 -16.78
C HIS A 83 15.10 15.76 -17.60
N ASP A 84 15.68 16.96 -17.58
CA ASP A 84 16.88 17.29 -18.37
C ASP A 84 18.05 16.31 -18.16
N CYS A 85 18.13 15.67 -16.99
CA CYS A 85 19.17 14.70 -16.69
C CYS A 85 18.97 13.35 -17.40
N ASN A 86 17.75 12.96 -17.77
CA ASN A 86 17.44 11.70 -18.46
C ASN A 86 16.90 11.88 -19.89
N ASP A 87 16.90 13.10 -20.41
CA ASP A 87 16.46 13.43 -21.76
C ASP A 87 17.38 12.82 -22.84
N GLY A 88 18.65 12.58 -22.52
CA GLY A 88 19.65 12.05 -23.44
C GLY A 88 19.50 10.56 -23.81
N CYS A 89 18.51 9.85 -23.28
CA CYS A 89 18.39 8.39 -23.44
C CYS A 89 17.01 7.89 -23.92
N ASP A 90 16.09 8.77 -24.34
CA ASP A 90 14.77 8.43 -24.92
C ASP A 90 14.07 7.28 -24.18
N CYS A 91 13.82 7.47 -22.88
CA CYS A 91 13.42 6.38 -22.01
C CYS A 91 12.09 5.72 -22.43
N PRO A 92 12.04 4.37 -22.49
CA PRO A 92 10.85 3.67 -22.96
C PRO A 92 9.68 3.85 -21.99
N GLU A 93 8.54 4.25 -22.52
CA GLU A 93 7.29 4.32 -21.76
C GLU A 93 6.75 2.91 -21.44
N GLY A 94 6.18 2.74 -20.24
CA GLY A 94 5.53 1.49 -19.83
C GLY A 94 6.48 0.37 -19.38
N ILE A 95 7.80 0.57 -19.40
CA ILE A 95 8.77 -0.39 -18.85
C ILE A 95 9.08 -0.02 -17.39
N TYR A 96 8.97 -1.00 -16.49
CA TYR A 96 9.31 -0.87 -15.07
C TYR A 96 10.45 -1.82 -14.71
N GLN A 97 11.64 -1.25 -14.48
CA GLN A 97 12.86 -1.97 -14.08
C GLN A 97 13.56 -1.15 -12.98
N PRO A 98 13.04 -1.18 -11.75
CA PRO A 98 13.43 -0.21 -10.73
C PRO A 98 14.89 -0.35 -10.36
N VAL A 99 15.57 0.79 -10.27
CA VAL A 99 16.94 0.89 -9.74
C VAL A 99 16.98 1.79 -8.51
N CYS A 100 17.91 1.51 -7.61
CA CYS A 100 18.14 2.29 -6.41
C CYS A 100 19.44 3.07 -6.60
N GLY A 101 19.35 4.39 -6.62
CA GLY A 101 20.51 5.26 -6.67
C GLY A 101 21.24 5.32 -5.33
N ASP A 102 22.49 5.76 -5.37
CA ASP A 102 23.28 6.06 -4.17
C ASP A 102 22.66 7.21 -3.33
N ASP A 103 21.76 8.00 -3.93
CA ASP A 103 20.93 9.04 -3.29
C ASP A 103 19.73 8.49 -2.50
N LEU A 104 19.58 7.16 -2.44
CA LEU A 104 18.45 6.45 -1.82
C LEU A 104 17.09 6.75 -2.49
N VAL A 105 17.10 7.22 -3.74
CA VAL A 105 15.90 7.43 -4.56
C VAL A 105 15.74 6.27 -5.54
N THR A 106 14.53 5.77 -5.68
CA THR A 106 14.21 4.76 -6.69
C THR A 106 13.88 5.43 -8.02
N TYR A 107 14.48 4.94 -9.10
CA TYR A 107 14.17 5.37 -10.47
C TYR A 107 13.44 4.24 -11.20
N VAL A 108 12.55 4.60 -12.14
CA VAL A 108 11.64 3.66 -12.82
C VAL A 108 12.39 2.67 -13.70
N THR A 109 13.46 3.12 -14.35
CA THR A 109 14.43 2.31 -15.09
C THR A 109 15.84 2.90 -14.92
N PRO A 110 16.91 2.19 -15.31
CA PRO A 110 18.26 2.77 -15.37
C PRO A 110 18.35 4.00 -16.28
N CYS A 111 17.58 4.02 -17.38
CA CYS A 111 17.47 5.16 -18.27
C CYS A 111 16.88 6.38 -17.56
N HIS A 112 15.82 6.18 -16.76
CA HIS A 112 15.23 7.28 -16.00
C HIS A 112 16.19 7.85 -14.95
N ALA A 113 17.18 7.08 -14.49
CA ALA A 113 18.29 7.57 -13.66
C ALA A 113 19.43 8.22 -14.46
N GLY A 114 19.36 8.18 -15.79
CA GLY A 114 20.36 8.74 -16.70
C GLY A 114 21.67 7.95 -16.77
N CYS A 115 21.65 6.65 -16.45
CA CYS A 115 22.85 5.82 -16.46
C CYS A 115 23.30 5.44 -17.87
N THR A 116 24.58 5.60 -18.17
CA THR A 116 25.17 5.31 -19.49
C THR A 116 25.86 3.96 -19.56
N ASP A 117 26.34 3.45 -18.43
CA ASP A 117 27.22 2.29 -18.38
C ASP A 117 26.73 1.23 -17.39
N ILE A 118 27.16 0.00 -17.62
CA ILE A 118 26.85 -1.15 -16.78
C ILE A 118 28.17 -1.80 -16.36
N ASN A 119 28.43 -1.81 -15.06
CA ASN A 119 29.51 -2.57 -14.47
C ASN A 119 28.97 -3.87 -13.87
N THR A 120 29.67 -4.99 -14.08
CA THR A 120 29.29 -6.29 -13.52
C THR A 120 30.50 -6.87 -12.79
N ASP A 121 30.37 -7.02 -11.47
CA ASP A 121 31.43 -7.56 -10.61
C ASP A 121 30.89 -8.75 -9.82
N ASP A 122 31.54 -9.90 -9.93
CA ASP A 122 31.18 -11.18 -9.29
C ASP A 122 29.67 -11.55 -9.38
N GLY A 123 29.04 -11.24 -10.52
CA GLY A 123 27.61 -11.48 -10.76
C GLY A 123 26.67 -10.40 -10.23
N ASN A 124 27.18 -9.34 -9.59
CA ASN A 124 26.42 -8.18 -9.15
C ASN A 124 26.48 -7.07 -10.20
N VAL A 125 25.32 -6.68 -10.72
CA VAL A 125 25.20 -5.64 -11.75
C VAL A 125 25.02 -4.29 -11.08
N THR A 126 25.78 -3.28 -11.51
CA THR A 126 25.68 -1.89 -11.06
C THR A 126 25.70 -0.98 -12.28
N TYR A 127 24.74 -0.05 -12.36
CA TYR A 127 24.70 0.98 -13.38
C TYR A 127 25.54 2.17 -12.93
N THR A 128 26.35 2.70 -13.83
CA THR A 128 27.28 3.80 -13.56
C THR A 128 27.08 4.95 -14.54
N GLY A 129 27.60 6.13 -14.19
CA GLY A 129 27.46 7.32 -15.05
C GLY A 129 26.03 7.85 -15.04
N CYS A 130 25.31 7.73 -13.92
CA CYS A 130 23.92 8.15 -13.81
C CYS A 130 23.83 9.67 -13.65
N SER A 131 23.43 10.38 -14.70
CA SER A 131 23.34 11.86 -14.72
C SER A 131 22.28 12.45 -13.79
N CYS A 132 21.25 11.69 -13.41
CA CYS A 132 20.26 12.14 -12.45
C CYS A 132 20.67 11.92 -10.98
N ILE A 133 21.80 11.25 -10.74
CA ILE A 133 22.29 10.94 -9.40
C ILE A 133 23.62 11.67 -9.22
N VAL A 134 23.69 12.63 -8.31
CA VAL A 134 24.91 13.40 -8.06
C VAL A 134 25.40 13.12 -6.64
N ASN A 135 26.61 12.59 -6.52
CA ASN A 135 27.25 12.35 -5.23
C ASN A 135 27.68 13.67 -4.56
N SER A 136 27.97 13.64 -3.26
CA SER A 136 28.46 14.81 -2.50
C SER A 136 29.67 15.50 -3.11
N ASP A 137 30.47 14.74 -3.86
CA ASP A 137 31.74 15.19 -4.45
C ASP A 137 31.55 15.74 -5.88
N GLY A 138 30.31 15.86 -6.35
CA GLY A 138 29.95 16.33 -7.70
C GLY A 138 30.19 15.31 -8.81
N SER A 139 30.59 14.08 -8.47
CA SER A 139 30.70 12.97 -9.41
C SER A 139 29.33 12.34 -9.72
N LEU A 140 29.22 11.74 -10.89
CA LEU A 140 28.04 10.96 -11.27
C LEU A 140 27.90 9.74 -10.36
N GLY A 141 26.69 9.53 -9.85
CA GLY A 141 26.35 8.43 -8.97
C GLY A 141 26.19 7.10 -9.69
N THR A 142 25.96 6.06 -8.89
CA THR A 142 25.67 4.72 -9.36
C THR A 142 24.27 4.29 -8.93
N ALA A 143 23.74 3.27 -9.59
CA ALA A 143 22.44 2.69 -9.27
C ALA A 143 22.49 1.16 -9.34
N ARG A 144 21.77 0.49 -8.41
CA ARG A 144 21.69 -0.98 -8.35
C ARG A 144 20.33 -1.46 -8.87
N PRO A 145 20.23 -2.65 -9.51
CA PRO A 145 19.00 -3.24 -10.05
C PRO A 145 18.06 -3.76 -8.94
N GLN A 146 17.63 -2.86 -8.08
CA GLN A 146 16.70 -3.13 -7.00
C GLN A 146 15.94 -1.86 -6.65
N GLN A 147 14.82 -2.00 -5.95
CA GLN A 147 14.14 -0.85 -5.39
C GLN A 147 14.77 -0.47 -4.04
N CYS A 148 14.96 0.81 -3.76
CA CYS A 148 15.58 1.25 -2.49
C CYS A 148 14.80 0.74 -1.28
N GLU A 149 15.49 0.22 -0.27
CA GLU A 149 14.87 -0.30 0.95
C GLU A 149 13.98 0.77 1.61
N ARG A 150 12.85 0.34 2.16
CA ARG A 150 12.04 1.23 2.99
C ARG A 150 12.68 1.30 4.37
N PRO A 151 12.83 2.49 4.98
CA PRO A 151 13.32 2.61 6.35
C PRO A 151 12.37 1.98 7.37
N CYS A 152 11.13 1.68 6.98
CA CYS A 152 10.10 1.14 7.85
C CYS A 152 9.69 -0.28 7.41
N SER A 153 9.64 -1.19 8.40
CA SER A 153 9.25 -2.60 8.20
C SER A 153 7.75 -2.72 7.98
N ILE A 154 7.32 -2.59 6.73
CA ILE A 154 5.91 -2.72 6.31
C ILE A 154 5.27 -4.04 6.74
N TRP A 155 6.07 -5.10 6.89
CA TRP A 155 5.59 -6.41 7.33
C TRP A 155 5.08 -6.38 8.78
N VAL A 156 5.72 -5.60 9.65
CA VAL A 156 5.26 -5.40 11.04
C VAL A 156 3.90 -4.70 11.05
N PHE A 157 3.72 -3.66 10.23
CA PHE A 157 2.43 -3.00 10.05
C PHE A 157 1.36 -3.96 9.50
N TYR A 158 1.72 -4.77 8.50
CA TYR A 158 0.81 -5.74 7.91
C TYR A 158 0.32 -6.77 8.94
N ILE A 159 1.23 -7.29 9.77
CA ILE A 159 0.92 -8.32 10.77
C ILE A 159 0.15 -7.74 11.97
N LEU A 160 0.53 -6.56 12.46
CA LEU A 160 -0.05 -6.01 13.69
C LEU A 160 -1.35 -5.23 13.48
N VAL A 161 -1.58 -4.68 12.28
CA VAL A 161 -2.71 -3.78 12.04
C VAL A 161 -3.65 -4.34 10.98
N MET A 162 -3.14 -4.69 9.79
CA MET A 162 -4.00 -5.09 8.67
C MET A 162 -4.63 -6.46 8.86
N ILE A 163 -3.88 -7.46 9.33
CA ILE A 163 -4.41 -8.81 9.58
C ILE A 163 -5.49 -8.79 10.68
N PRO A 164 -5.25 -8.20 11.88
CA PRO A 164 -6.28 -8.15 12.93
C PRO A 164 -7.52 -7.36 12.52
N SER A 165 -7.35 -6.22 11.85
CA SER A 165 -8.49 -5.42 11.39
C SER A 165 -9.34 -6.18 10.37
N SER A 166 -8.70 -6.93 9.46
CA SER A 166 -9.41 -7.78 8.49
C SER A 166 -10.18 -8.92 9.17
N LEU A 167 -9.58 -9.56 10.20
CA LEU A 167 -10.24 -10.60 11.00
C LEU A 167 -11.46 -10.04 11.75
N LEU A 168 -11.30 -8.90 12.42
CA LEU A 168 -12.39 -8.24 13.16
C LEU A 168 -13.53 -7.83 12.22
N GLY A 169 -13.20 -7.31 11.03
CA GLY A 169 -14.18 -6.95 10.02
C GLY A 169 -15.00 -8.14 9.53
N THR A 170 -14.36 -9.28 9.25
CA THR A 170 -15.09 -10.47 8.80
C THR A 170 -15.86 -11.16 9.94
N MET A 171 -15.39 -11.07 11.18
CA MET A 171 -16.15 -11.47 12.37
C MET A 171 -17.41 -10.61 12.57
N ALA A 172 -17.30 -9.29 12.38
CA ALA A 172 -18.45 -8.37 12.43
C ALA A 172 -19.47 -8.72 11.35
N GLY A 173 -18.99 -9.06 10.14
CA GLY A 173 -19.84 -9.46 9.01
C GLY A 173 -20.72 -10.68 9.32
N ILE A 174 -20.15 -11.74 9.92
CA ILE A 174 -20.96 -12.93 10.28
C ILE A 174 -21.94 -12.62 11.42
N ALA A 175 -21.57 -11.79 12.40
CA ALA A 175 -22.48 -11.36 13.46
C ALA A 175 -23.65 -10.54 12.91
N GLY A 176 -23.39 -9.63 11.97
CA GLY A 176 -24.42 -8.84 11.28
C GLY A 176 -25.37 -9.73 10.47
N PHE A 177 -24.83 -10.67 9.69
CA PHE A 177 -25.62 -11.62 8.91
C PHE A 177 -26.52 -12.50 9.79
N MET A 178 -25.98 -13.05 10.87
CA MET A 178 -26.74 -13.87 11.84
C MET A 178 -27.79 -13.05 12.58
N LEU A 179 -27.50 -11.78 12.90
CA LEU A 179 -28.47 -10.88 13.52
C LEU A 179 -29.64 -10.58 12.59
N GLN A 180 -29.40 -10.35 11.30
CA GLN A 180 -30.46 -10.17 10.30
C GLN A 180 -31.36 -11.41 10.21
N LEU A 181 -30.76 -12.60 10.11
CA LEU A 181 -31.48 -13.87 10.07
C LEU A 181 -32.35 -14.13 11.31
N ARG A 182 -31.88 -13.73 12.50
CA ARG A 182 -32.60 -13.93 13.78
C ARG A 182 -33.60 -12.82 14.11
N SER A 183 -33.56 -11.70 13.39
CA SER A 183 -34.47 -10.56 13.59
C SER A 183 -35.69 -10.61 12.68
N VAL A 184 -35.67 -11.44 11.64
CA VAL A 184 -36.71 -11.54 10.62
C VAL A 184 -37.27 -12.96 10.56
N ASP A 185 -38.60 -13.05 10.42
CA ASP A 185 -39.28 -14.33 10.23
C ASP A 185 -38.84 -15.03 8.95
N GLU A 186 -38.89 -16.36 8.97
CA GLU A 186 -38.29 -17.22 7.95
C GLU A 186 -38.81 -16.92 6.53
N HIS A 187 -40.07 -16.54 6.41
CA HIS A 187 -40.70 -16.18 5.14
C HIS A 187 -40.15 -14.88 4.51
N HIS A 188 -39.61 -13.96 5.32
CA HIS A 188 -39.16 -12.64 4.87
C HIS A 188 -37.63 -12.48 4.81
N ARG A 189 -36.86 -13.51 5.18
CA ARG A 189 -35.38 -13.46 5.22
C ARG A 189 -34.75 -13.07 3.89
N GLY A 190 -35.25 -13.63 2.77
CA GLY A 190 -34.73 -13.34 1.44
C GLY A 190 -34.90 -11.87 1.04
N LEU A 191 -36.05 -11.28 1.39
CA LEU A 191 -36.34 -9.86 1.17
C LEU A 191 -35.48 -8.96 2.07
N ALA A 192 -35.28 -9.34 3.34
CA ALA A 192 -34.42 -8.60 4.25
C ALA A 192 -32.95 -8.58 3.81
N MET A 193 -32.43 -9.72 3.33
CA MET A 193 -31.05 -9.79 2.80
C MET A 193 -30.88 -8.98 1.51
N SER A 194 -31.86 -9.04 0.59
CA SER A 194 -31.77 -8.29 -0.65
C SER A 194 -31.86 -6.78 -0.41
N THR A 195 -32.77 -6.32 0.46
CA THR A 195 -32.88 -4.91 0.83
C THR A 195 -31.63 -4.39 1.54
N ALA A 196 -31.08 -5.15 2.49
CA ALA A 196 -29.82 -4.77 3.15
C ALA A 196 -28.67 -4.64 2.16
N ASN A 197 -28.53 -5.58 1.22
CA ASN A 197 -27.48 -5.53 0.19
C ASN A 197 -27.65 -4.35 -0.78
N VAL A 198 -28.89 -4.00 -1.13
CA VAL A 198 -29.18 -2.84 -1.98
C VAL A 198 -28.80 -1.55 -1.24
N LEU A 199 -29.21 -1.40 0.03
CA LEU A 199 -28.89 -0.23 0.84
C LEU A 199 -27.38 -0.02 1.00
N VAL A 200 -26.63 -1.08 1.27
CA VAL A 200 -25.16 -1.03 1.43
C VAL A 200 -24.45 -0.63 0.13
N LYS A 201 -25.04 -0.89 -1.04
CA LYS A 201 -24.45 -0.51 -2.34
C LYS A 201 -24.85 0.90 -2.80
N ILE A 202 -25.94 1.44 -2.25
CA ILE A 202 -26.43 2.78 -2.57
C ILE A 202 -25.74 3.83 -1.68
N LEU A 203 -25.49 3.50 -0.41
CA LEU A 203 -24.71 4.30 0.54
C LEU A 203 -23.21 4.22 0.24
#